data_AF-A0A7G3ZJF4-F1
#
_entry.id   AF-A0A7G3ZJF4-F1
#
_cell.length_a   1.000
_cell.length_b   1.000
_cell.length_c   1.000
_cell.angle_alpha   90.00
_cell.angle_beta   90.00
_cell.angle_gamma   90.00
#
_symmetry.space_group_name_H-M   'P 1'
#
loop_
_entity.id
_entity.type
_entity.pdbx_description
1 polymer ?
#
loop_
_entity_poly.entity_id
_entity_poly.type
_entity_poly.pdbx_seq_one_letter_code
_entity_poly.pdbx_strand_id
1 'polypeptide(L)'
;MMSSRLVKSQLSRSFEICHLQNRARLFWSASPLYKADKATELESPEAVAKQSHMRSEPLDFSNNASVKAPKTKIVAESKYESRNYELPKWKEALGELFIKTFRLDMDKVRAGPVAGFYYYTLCKEQALQYEGEKLSDTAKFFYEDLKLPRTFSQWFQITLLHEWILFVRMRAMPFKYGRNYQQKLVDRTFADIEMRLFEEMNVNSGRIADQYLKDFNTQMRGAVFAYDEGFYTDDATLAAAVWRNLFSGRKNIDMVHLEAVVRYIRSQLYVLSRLSDRDFAMGNFKFVPPNESVTVLTPEQEAELKRKVAEKYEAMDKDSNTLPSNRSKLSYTN
;
A
#
# COMPACT_ATOMS: atom_id res chain seq x y z
N MET A 1 15.80 13.97 35.08
CA MET A 1 15.46 12.60 34.62
C MET A 1 14.52 12.54 33.39
N MET A 2 13.98 13.66 32.87
CA MET A 2 13.06 13.68 31.71
C MET A 2 13.74 13.84 30.32
N SER A 3 15.00 14.26 30.24
CA SER A 3 15.70 14.51 28.96
C SER A 3 16.15 13.23 28.23
N SER A 4 16.44 12.14 28.96
CA SER A 4 16.99 10.91 28.35
C SER A 4 15.96 10.03 27.63
N ARG A 5 14.65 10.19 27.90
CA ARG A 5 13.58 9.44 27.22
C ARG A 5 13.19 10.04 25.87
N LEU A 6 13.24 11.36 25.73
CA LEU A 6 12.96 12.06 24.46
C LEU A 6 14.07 11.86 23.43
N VAL A 7 15.33 11.87 23.86
CA VAL A 7 16.47 11.61 22.97
C VAL A 7 16.49 10.15 22.48
N LYS A 8 16.10 9.18 23.32
CA LYS A 8 15.95 7.77 22.93
C LYS A 8 14.83 7.54 21.92
N SER A 9 13.68 8.23 22.04
CA SER A 9 12.57 8.05 21.09
C SER A 9 12.88 8.68 19.73
N GLN A 10 13.50 9.87 19.71
CA GLN A 10 13.89 10.56 18.46
C GLN A 10 15.02 9.84 17.71
N LEU A 11 16.02 9.30 18.41
CA LEU A 11 17.06 8.46 17.78
C LEU A 11 16.47 7.17 17.22
N SER A 12 15.54 6.50 17.93
CA SER A 12 14.91 5.27 17.42
C SER A 12 14.07 5.52 16.15
N ARG A 13 13.33 6.65 16.09
CA ARG A 13 12.57 7.05 14.89
C ARG A 13 13.49 7.40 13.73
N SER A 14 14.61 8.06 13.99
CA SER A 14 15.61 8.42 12.96
C SER A 14 16.34 7.20 12.38
N PHE A 15 16.54 6.15 13.18
CA PHE A 15 17.12 4.88 12.74
C PHE A 15 16.12 3.97 12.00
N GLU A 16 14.83 3.98 12.37
CA GLU A 16 13.77 3.22 11.68
C GLU A 16 13.60 3.64 10.20
N ILE A 17 13.75 4.93 9.90
CA ILE A 17 13.43 5.51 8.57
C ILE A 17 14.56 5.28 7.54
N CYS A 18 15.79 4.98 7.99
CA CYS A 18 17.01 5.26 7.22
C CYS A 18 17.55 4.12 6.33
N HIS A 19 17.10 2.88 6.50
CA HIS A 19 17.80 1.70 5.94
C HIS A 19 17.31 1.21 4.56
N LEU A 20 16.35 1.88 3.92
CA LEU A 20 15.69 1.38 2.70
C LEU A 20 16.16 1.98 1.37
N GLN A 21 16.91 3.08 1.37
CA GLN A 21 17.28 3.74 0.10
C GLN A 21 18.45 3.07 -0.64
N ASN A 22 19.36 2.39 0.04
CA ASN A 22 20.42 1.60 -0.64
C ASN A 22 19.91 0.31 -1.31
N ARG A 23 18.62 -0.02 -1.20
CA ARG A 23 18.07 -1.30 -1.69
C ARG A 23 17.13 -1.20 -2.88
N ALA A 24 17.05 -0.03 -3.53
CA ALA A 24 16.34 0.11 -4.81
C ALA A 24 17.11 -0.48 -6.02
N ARG A 25 18.16 -1.30 -5.81
CA ARG A 25 18.96 -1.92 -6.88
C ARG A 25 18.72 -3.41 -7.10
N LEU A 26 17.73 -4.02 -6.43
CA LEU A 26 17.31 -5.40 -6.68
C LEU A 26 15.81 -5.45 -7.04
N PHE A 27 15.42 -4.71 -8.07
CA PHE A 27 14.09 -4.80 -8.65
C PHE A 27 14.09 -5.85 -9.78
N TRP A 28 13.68 -7.07 -9.45
CA TRP A 28 13.07 -8.04 -10.36
C TRP A 28 12.53 -9.22 -9.54
N SER A 29 11.28 -9.15 -9.09
CA SER A 29 10.56 -10.35 -8.62
C SER A 29 9.05 -10.35 -8.85
N ALA A 30 8.47 -9.28 -9.41
CA ALA A 30 7.04 -9.25 -9.78
C ALA A 30 6.80 -9.39 -11.30
N SER A 31 7.82 -9.16 -12.14
CA SER A 31 7.69 -9.21 -13.60
C SER A 31 7.15 -10.51 -14.22
N PRO A 32 7.27 -11.72 -13.64
CA PRO A 32 6.67 -12.91 -14.25
C PRO A 32 5.15 -13.03 -14.04
N LEU A 33 4.54 -12.28 -13.11
CA LEU A 33 3.10 -12.36 -12.80
C LEU A 33 2.22 -11.53 -13.74
N TYR A 34 2.84 -10.64 -14.51
CA TYR A 34 2.15 -9.76 -15.45
C TYR A 34 2.68 -10.07 -16.86
N LYS A 35 1.81 -10.60 -17.71
CA LYS A 35 2.11 -10.80 -19.12
C LYS A 35 1.12 -10.00 -19.95
N ALA A 36 1.64 -9.13 -20.82
CA ALA A 36 0.93 -8.66 -22.00
C ALA A 36 1.28 -9.60 -23.16
N ASP A 37 0.49 -10.66 -23.39
CA ASP A 37 0.16 -11.18 -24.74
C ASP A 37 -0.57 -12.55 -24.72
N LYS A 38 -1.81 -12.51 -25.24
CA LYS A 38 -2.54 -13.32 -26.22
C LYS A 38 -2.51 -14.85 -26.15
N ALA A 39 -3.64 -15.41 -25.68
CA ALA A 39 -4.41 -16.47 -26.37
C ALA A 39 -5.74 -16.83 -25.63
N THR A 40 -5.90 -16.40 -24.37
CA THR A 40 -7.09 -16.66 -23.53
C THR A 40 -7.31 -15.51 -22.53
N GLU A 41 -7.18 -14.26 -23.01
CA GLU A 41 -7.02 -13.07 -22.17
C GLU A 41 -8.25 -12.81 -21.30
N LEU A 42 -8.11 -13.02 -19.98
CA LEU A 42 -9.00 -12.42 -19.00
C LEU A 42 -8.91 -10.90 -19.15
N GLU A 43 -10.02 -10.24 -19.43
CA GLU A 43 -10.01 -8.79 -19.61
C GLU A 43 -9.54 -8.07 -18.34
N SER A 44 -8.74 -7.02 -18.51
CA SER A 44 -8.27 -6.20 -17.40
C SER A 44 -9.46 -5.49 -16.72
N PRO A 45 -9.36 -5.17 -15.42
CA PRO A 45 -10.37 -4.37 -14.72
C PRO A 45 -10.77 -3.10 -15.47
N GLU A 46 -9.81 -2.39 -16.05
CA GLU A 46 -10.05 -1.19 -16.85
C GLU A 46 -10.85 -1.49 -18.13
N ALA A 47 -10.51 -2.57 -18.85
CA ALA A 47 -11.24 -2.98 -20.05
C ALA A 47 -12.69 -3.35 -19.73
N VAL A 48 -12.91 -4.06 -18.61
CA VAL A 48 -14.25 -4.39 -18.11
C VAL A 48 -15.02 -3.10 -17.78
N ALA A 49 -14.45 -2.19 -16.99
CA ALA A 49 -15.12 -0.94 -16.62
C ALA A 49 -15.57 -0.12 -17.84
N LYS A 50 -14.76 -0.10 -18.91
CA LYS A 50 -15.05 0.62 -20.17
C LYS A 50 -16.19 0.01 -21.00
N GLN A 51 -16.64 -1.20 -20.70
CA GLN A 51 -17.83 -1.80 -21.33
C GLN A 51 -19.15 -1.17 -20.83
N SER A 52 -19.09 -0.42 -19.73
CA SER A 52 -20.23 0.30 -19.18
C SER A 52 -20.90 1.19 -20.22
N HIS A 53 -22.22 1.02 -20.36
CA HIS A 53 -23.04 1.86 -21.23
C HIS A 53 -23.70 3.01 -20.47
N MET A 54 -23.40 3.13 -19.17
CA MET A 54 -23.95 4.18 -18.32
C MET A 54 -23.38 5.54 -18.71
N ARG A 55 -24.26 6.44 -19.18
CA ARG A 55 -23.93 7.83 -19.52
C ARG A 55 -23.93 8.76 -18.30
N SER A 56 -23.79 8.23 -17.09
CA SER A 56 -23.70 9.06 -15.90
C SER A 56 -22.37 9.81 -15.94
N GLU A 57 -22.44 11.14 -15.87
CA GLU A 57 -21.25 11.90 -15.54
C GLU A 57 -20.78 11.47 -14.13
N PRO A 58 -19.46 11.45 -13.86
CA PRO A 58 -18.98 11.36 -12.50
C PRO A 58 -19.76 12.35 -11.66
N LEU A 59 -20.20 11.96 -10.46
CA LEU A 59 -20.87 12.89 -9.53
C LEU A 59 -19.88 13.99 -9.16
N ASP A 60 -19.82 15.04 -9.97
CA ASP A 60 -18.94 16.18 -9.77
C ASP A 60 -19.60 17.09 -8.74
N PHE A 61 -19.34 16.80 -7.47
CA PHE A 61 -19.41 17.88 -6.49
C PHE A 61 -18.31 18.84 -6.91
N SER A 62 -18.66 20.10 -7.21
CA SER A 62 -17.80 21.17 -7.72
C SER A 62 -16.55 21.49 -6.88
N ASN A 63 -16.24 20.68 -5.87
CA ASN A 63 -15.10 20.72 -4.98
C ASN A 63 -14.14 19.57 -5.34
N ASN A 64 -13.39 19.74 -6.43
CA ASN A 64 -12.25 18.89 -6.74
C ASN A 64 -11.25 18.99 -5.57
N ALA A 65 -11.07 17.90 -4.83
CA ALA A 65 -10.10 17.80 -3.73
C ALA A 65 -8.69 17.52 -4.25
N SER A 66 -8.31 18.22 -5.33
CA SER A 66 -6.95 18.21 -5.83
C SER A 66 -6.03 18.84 -4.80
N VAL A 67 -4.87 18.22 -4.58
CA VAL A 67 -3.85 18.75 -3.70
C VAL A 67 -3.03 19.76 -4.48
N LYS A 68 -2.69 20.90 -3.87
CA LYS A 68 -1.69 21.81 -4.45
C LYS A 68 -0.43 21.01 -4.75
N ALA A 69 0.06 21.07 -5.99
CA ALA A 69 1.30 20.40 -6.33
C ALA A 69 2.38 20.85 -5.34
N PRO A 70 3.04 19.92 -4.62
CA PRO A 70 4.03 20.32 -3.65
C PRO A 70 5.16 21.07 -4.39
N LYS A 71 5.62 22.21 -3.86
CA LYS A 71 6.71 23.01 -4.46
C LYS A 71 7.98 22.18 -4.70
N THR A 72 8.08 21.04 -4.03
CA THR A 72 9.05 19.96 -4.24
C THR A 72 8.27 18.66 -4.27
N LYS A 73 8.27 17.92 -5.40
CA LYS A 73 7.59 16.62 -5.50
C LYS A 73 8.13 15.69 -4.40
N ILE A 74 7.23 15.36 -3.45
CA ILE A 74 7.39 14.46 -2.29
C ILE A 74 8.11 15.11 -1.10
N VAL A 75 7.34 15.65 -0.14
CA VAL A 75 7.81 15.83 1.25
C VAL A 75 7.78 14.46 1.93
N ALA A 76 8.81 13.70 1.62
CA ALA A 76 9.58 13.00 2.63
C ALA A 76 9.73 13.96 3.84
N GLU A 77 9.00 13.74 4.94
CA GLU A 77 8.99 14.63 6.12
C GLU A 77 10.41 14.81 6.69
N SER A 78 11.29 13.87 6.38
CA SER A 78 12.74 14.00 6.56
C SER A 78 13.51 13.81 5.25
N LYS A 79 14.66 14.49 5.07
CA LYS A 79 15.60 14.26 3.95
C LYS A 79 15.97 12.77 3.72
N TYR A 80 15.84 11.96 4.77
CA TYR A 80 16.08 10.52 4.81
C TYR A 80 14.95 9.69 4.18
N GLU A 81 13.85 10.29 3.77
CA GLU A 81 12.73 9.64 3.06
C GLU A 81 12.76 9.94 1.55
N SER A 82 13.67 10.80 1.07
CA SER A 82 13.78 11.12 -0.36
C SER A 82 14.38 9.96 -1.17
N ARG A 83 13.73 9.58 -2.29
CA ARG A 83 14.05 8.40 -3.13
C ARG A 83 15.52 8.26 -3.56
N ASN A 84 16.29 9.35 -3.54
CA ASN A 84 17.68 9.42 -4.01
C ASN A 84 18.71 9.64 -2.88
N TYR A 85 18.29 9.67 -1.61
CA TYR A 85 19.22 9.90 -0.51
C TYR A 85 19.95 8.60 -0.12
N GLU A 86 21.27 8.59 -0.23
CA GLU A 86 22.09 7.50 0.31
C GLU A 86 22.75 7.96 1.61
N LEU A 87 22.72 7.10 2.63
CA LEU A 87 23.40 7.40 3.89
C LEU A 87 24.92 7.47 3.66
N PRO A 88 25.62 8.44 4.29
CA PRO A 88 27.06 8.38 4.37
C PRO A 88 27.51 7.04 4.97
N LYS A 89 28.47 6.37 4.33
CA LYS A 89 28.93 5.01 4.71
C LYS A 89 29.29 4.86 6.20
N TRP A 90 29.82 5.91 6.82
CA TRP A 90 30.14 5.87 8.26
C TRP A 90 28.89 5.82 9.15
N LYS A 91 27.78 6.45 8.75
CA LYS A 91 26.50 6.36 9.48
C LYS A 91 25.86 4.99 9.31
N GLU A 92 25.94 4.43 8.11
CA GLU A 92 25.50 3.06 7.82
C GLU A 92 26.30 2.07 8.67
N ALA A 93 27.63 2.17 8.69
CA ALA A 93 28.49 1.33 9.52
C ALA A 93 28.18 1.45 11.03
N LEU A 94 27.92 2.67 11.53
CA LEU A 94 27.49 2.87 12.92
C LEU A 94 26.12 2.23 13.19
N GLY A 95 25.19 2.31 12.24
CA GLY A 95 23.89 1.66 12.34
C GLY A 95 24.00 0.15 12.39
N GLU A 96 24.80 -0.45 11.51
CA GLU A 96 25.04 -1.89 11.50
C GLU A 96 25.73 -2.37 12.79
N LEU A 97 26.68 -1.60 13.31
CA LEU A 97 27.31 -1.88 14.60
C LEU A 97 26.27 -1.86 15.74
N PHE A 98 25.37 -0.87 15.75
CA PHE A 98 24.31 -0.76 16.75
C PHE A 98 23.32 -1.92 16.66
N ILE A 99 22.84 -2.26 15.46
CA ILE A 99 21.95 -3.40 15.21
C ILE A 99 22.57 -4.70 15.73
N LYS A 100 23.85 -4.94 15.41
CA LYS A 100 24.59 -6.12 15.84
C LYS A 100 24.78 -6.16 17.36
N THR A 101 25.20 -5.04 17.96
CA THR A 101 25.50 -4.95 19.40
C THR A 101 24.25 -5.18 20.25
N PHE A 102 23.13 -4.60 19.85
CA PHE A 102 21.86 -4.71 20.60
C PHE A 102 20.94 -5.82 20.12
N ARG A 103 21.36 -6.62 19.13
CA ARG A 103 20.59 -7.73 18.53
C ARG A 103 19.17 -7.30 18.14
N LEU A 104 19.06 -6.17 17.46
CA LEU A 104 17.76 -5.62 17.08
C LEU A 104 17.01 -6.56 16.12
N ASP A 105 15.73 -6.73 16.37
CA ASP A 105 14.81 -7.52 15.54
C ASP A 105 14.45 -6.71 14.29
N MET A 106 15.23 -6.87 13.22
CA MET A 106 15.07 -6.09 11.99
C MET A 106 13.72 -6.32 11.31
N ASP A 107 13.09 -7.49 11.48
CA ASP A 107 11.75 -7.76 10.93
C ASP A 107 10.68 -6.89 11.59
N LYS A 108 10.88 -6.54 12.88
CA LYS A 108 10.03 -5.56 13.57
C LYS A 108 10.36 -4.12 13.17
N VAL A 109 11.65 -3.79 13.07
CA VAL A 109 12.11 -2.43 12.73
C VAL A 109 11.64 -2.03 11.32
N ARG A 110 11.69 -2.95 10.35
CA ARG A 110 11.28 -2.71 8.95
C ARG A 110 9.82 -2.30 8.79
N ALA A 111 8.94 -2.64 9.73
CA ALA A 111 7.53 -2.28 9.65
C ALA A 111 7.32 -0.76 9.51
N GLY A 112 8.16 0.06 10.15
CA GLY A 112 8.09 1.52 10.04
C GLY A 112 8.26 2.01 8.60
N PRO A 113 9.43 1.83 7.98
CA PRO A 113 9.68 2.33 6.63
C PRO A 113 8.98 1.51 5.52
N VAL A 114 8.73 0.21 5.72
CA VAL A 114 8.01 -0.60 4.72
C VAL A 114 6.52 -0.33 4.78
N ALA A 115 5.87 -0.56 5.93
CA ALA A 115 4.42 -0.41 6.03
C ALA A 115 4.01 1.06 6.16
N GLY A 116 4.61 1.76 7.11
CA GLY A 116 4.28 3.15 7.43
C GLY A 116 4.82 4.19 6.45
N PHE A 117 5.59 3.82 5.43
CA PHE A 117 6.01 4.75 4.39
C PHE A 117 5.81 4.19 2.99
N TYR A 118 6.51 3.12 2.62
CA TYR A 118 6.45 2.61 1.24
C TYR A 118 5.05 2.12 0.86
N TYR A 119 4.45 1.22 1.66
CA TYR A 119 3.11 0.69 1.40
C TYR A 119 2.01 1.74 1.54
N TYR A 120 2.10 2.60 2.54
CA TYR A 120 1.21 3.75 2.64
C TYR A 120 1.27 4.61 1.36
N THR A 121 2.47 4.88 0.84
CA THR A 121 2.66 5.62 -0.41
C THR A 121 2.00 4.92 -1.59
N LEU A 122 2.19 3.61 -1.74
CA LEU A 122 1.53 2.83 -2.78
C LEU A 122 -0.01 2.91 -2.70
N CYS A 123 -0.59 2.93 -1.49
CA CYS A 123 -2.04 3.05 -1.30
C CYS A 123 -2.56 4.43 -1.68
N LYS A 124 -1.93 5.51 -1.19
CA LYS A 124 -2.43 6.86 -1.46
C LYS A 124 -2.30 7.27 -2.93
N GLU A 125 -1.24 6.83 -3.61
CA GLU A 125 -0.95 7.15 -5.01
C GLU A 125 -2.00 6.60 -5.98
N GLN A 126 -2.81 5.62 -5.56
CA GLN A 126 -3.88 5.04 -6.40
C GLN A 126 -4.92 6.07 -6.83
N ALA A 127 -5.18 7.06 -5.98
CA ALA A 127 -6.19 8.09 -6.21
C ALA A 127 -5.69 9.51 -5.91
N LEU A 128 -4.39 9.69 -5.65
CA LEU A 128 -3.85 11.02 -5.39
C LEU A 128 -3.88 11.85 -6.68
N GLN A 129 -4.30 13.11 -6.55
CA GLN A 129 -4.46 14.05 -7.65
C GLN A 129 -3.85 15.39 -7.28
N TYR A 130 -3.15 16.01 -8.23
CA TYR A 130 -2.52 17.31 -8.05
C TYR A 130 -3.18 18.37 -8.95
N GLU A 131 -3.28 19.60 -8.44
CA GLU A 131 -3.76 20.75 -9.21
C GLU A 131 -2.90 20.96 -10.46
N GLY A 132 -3.53 21.07 -11.62
CA GLY A 132 -2.85 21.33 -12.89
C GLY A 132 -2.06 20.14 -13.47
N GLU A 133 -2.05 18.98 -12.81
CA GLU A 133 -1.42 17.76 -13.33
C GLU A 133 -2.48 16.79 -13.90
N LYS A 134 -2.07 16.00 -14.89
CA LYS A 134 -2.92 14.91 -15.40
C LYS A 134 -3.01 13.80 -14.35
N LEU A 135 -4.18 13.16 -14.28
CA LEU A 135 -4.37 11.98 -13.44
C LEU A 135 -3.42 10.85 -13.87
N SER A 136 -2.90 10.11 -12.90
CA SER A 136 -2.22 8.83 -13.15
C SER A 136 -3.21 7.82 -13.73
N ASP A 137 -2.72 6.78 -14.40
CA ASP A 137 -3.60 5.78 -15.01
C ASP A 137 -4.45 5.03 -13.97
N THR A 138 -3.91 4.80 -12.76
CA THR A 138 -4.69 4.27 -11.63
C THR A 138 -5.79 5.25 -11.19
N ALA A 139 -5.48 6.55 -11.10
CA ALA A 139 -6.46 7.55 -10.68
C ALA A 139 -7.55 7.76 -11.75
N LYS A 140 -7.21 7.67 -13.04
CA LYS A 140 -8.20 7.68 -14.14
C LYS A 140 -9.15 6.50 -14.04
N PHE A 141 -8.64 5.29 -13.77
CA PHE A 141 -9.51 4.13 -13.58
C PHE A 141 -10.55 4.39 -12.48
N PHE A 142 -10.14 4.86 -11.30
CA PHE A 142 -11.09 5.12 -10.23
C PHE A 142 -12.02 6.30 -10.51
N TYR A 143 -11.51 7.46 -10.95
CA TYR A 143 -12.31 8.67 -11.08
C TYR A 143 -13.07 8.76 -12.41
N GLU A 144 -12.43 8.41 -13.51
CA GLU A 144 -12.98 8.57 -14.86
C GLU A 144 -13.70 7.31 -15.34
N ASP A 145 -13.09 6.13 -15.25
CA ASP A 145 -13.72 4.89 -15.76
C ASP A 145 -14.87 4.45 -14.84
N LEU A 146 -14.64 4.38 -13.53
CA LEU A 146 -15.68 4.00 -12.55
C LEU A 146 -16.66 5.14 -12.18
N LYS A 147 -16.45 6.36 -12.70
CA LYS A 147 -17.30 7.55 -12.43
C LYS A 147 -17.36 7.95 -10.95
N LEU A 148 -16.26 7.77 -10.21
CA LEU A 148 -16.17 8.17 -8.80
C LEU A 148 -15.86 9.67 -8.67
N PRO A 149 -16.38 10.34 -7.62
CA PRO A 149 -16.21 11.77 -7.44
C PRO A 149 -14.78 12.08 -6.99
N ARG A 150 -14.23 13.22 -7.39
CA ARG A 150 -12.86 13.62 -7.06
C ARG A 150 -12.76 14.33 -5.70
N THR A 151 -13.34 13.75 -4.65
CA THR A 151 -13.37 14.34 -3.29
C THR A 151 -12.34 13.71 -2.35
N PHE A 152 -12.04 14.39 -1.24
CA PHE A 152 -11.16 13.87 -0.18
C PHE A 152 -11.72 12.57 0.41
N SER A 153 -13.03 12.51 0.65
CA SER A 153 -13.68 11.30 1.15
C SER A 153 -13.53 10.12 0.18
N GLN A 154 -13.64 10.36 -1.13
CA GLN A 154 -13.43 9.31 -2.12
C GLN A 154 -11.97 8.85 -2.19
N TRP A 155 -11.02 9.79 -2.14
CA TRP A 155 -9.60 9.46 -2.04
C TRP A 155 -9.32 8.57 -0.81
N PHE A 156 -9.92 8.89 0.34
CA PHE A 156 -9.80 8.07 1.55
C PHE A 156 -10.38 6.67 1.34
N GLN A 157 -11.56 6.54 0.74
CA GLN A 157 -12.18 5.22 0.47
C GLN A 157 -11.34 4.36 -0.49
N ILE A 158 -10.76 4.97 -1.54
CA ILE A 158 -9.85 4.24 -2.45
C ILE A 158 -8.56 3.86 -1.70
N THR A 159 -7.96 4.76 -0.93
CA THR A 159 -6.76 4.46 -0.13
C THR A 159 -7.03 3.33 0.86
N LEU A 160 -8.16 3.38 1.55
CA LEU A 160 -8.63 2.38 2.51
C LEU A 160 -8.85 0.99 1.88
N LEU A 161 -9.38 0.93 0.65
CA LEU A 161 -9.50 -0.33 -0.08
C LEU A 161 -8.12 -1.00 -0.27
N HIS A 162 -7.12 -0.22 -0.65
CA HIS A 162 -5.75 -0.70 -0.85
C HIS A 162 -5.05 -1.06 0.47
N GLU A 163 -5.29 -0.29 1.54
CA GLU A 163 -4.83 -0.64 2.87
C GLU A 163 -5.44 -1.95 3.36
N TRP A 164 -6.75 -2.17 3.13
CA TRP A 164 -7.40 -3.43 3.46
C TRP A 164 -6.79 -4.62 2.69
N ILE A 165 -6.52 -4.47 1.40
CA ILE A 165 -5.82 -5.49 0.60
C ILE A 165 -4.47 -5.84 1.24
N LEU A 166 -3.70 -4.85 1.69
CA LEU A 166 -2.46 -5.08 2.42
C LEU A 166 -2.68 -5.68 3.81
N PHE A 167 -3.73 -5.30 4.52
CA PHE A 167 -4.07 -5.88 5.82
C PHE A 167 -4.34 -7.39 5.71
N VAL A 168 -4.99 -7.85 4.63
CA VAL A 168 -5.16 -9.28 4.35
C VAL A 168 -3.79 -9.97 4.31
N ARG A 169 -2.83 -9.42 3.56
CA ARG A 169 -1.47 -9.99 3.49
C ARG A 169 -0.72 -9.91 4.82
N MET A 170 -0.89 -8.81 5.56
CA MET A 170 -0.24 -8.63 6.86
C MET A 170 -0.77 -9.62 7.91
N ARG A 171 -2.06 -9.98 7.86
CA ARG A 171 -2.66 -11.01 8.72
C ARG A 171 -2.13 -12.41 8.45
N ALA A 172 -1.58 -12.67 7.26
CA ALA A 172 -0.93 -13.93 6.90
C ALA A 172 0.54 -14.04 7.36
N MET A 173 1.16 -12.93 7.80
CA MET A 173 2.50 -12.96 8.42
C MET A 173 2.42 -13.47 9.87
N PRO A 174 3.55 -13.85 10.51
CA PRO A 174 3.55 -14.19 11.92
C PRO A 174 2.96 -13.04 12.75
N PHE A 175 2.01 -13.36 13.63
CA PHE A 175 1.12 -12.41 14.29
C PHE A 175 1.82 -11.16 14.85
N LYS A 176 2.97 -11.33 15.51
CA LYS A 176 3.76 -10.22 16.07
C LYS A 176 4.19 -9.20 15.01
N TYR A 177 4.62 -9.67 13.84
CA TYR A 177 5.08 -8.82 12.74
C TYR A 177 3.90 -8.25 11.95
N GLY A 178 2.92 -9.10 11.60
CA GLY A 178 1.68 -8.69 10.94
C GLY A 178 0.99 -7.51 11.63
N ARG A 179 0.74 -7.65 12.93
CA ARG A 179 0.13 -6.59 13.75
C ARG A 179 0.96 -5.31 13.79
N ASN A 180 2.29 -5.43 13.79
CA ASN A 180 3.18 -4.27 13.81
C ASN A 180 3.14 -3.50 12.49
N TYR A 181 3.11 -4.21 11.35
CA TYR A 181 2.96 -3.60 10.02
C TYR A 181 1.62 -2.88 9.90
N GLN A 182 0.52 -3.50 10.34
CA GLN A 182 -0.80 -2.89 10.33
C GLN A 182 -0.82 -1.60 11.16
N GLN A 183 -0.25 -1.62 12.37
CA GLN A 183 -0.18 -0.44 13.23
C GLN A 183 0.60 0.70 12.55
N LYS A 184 1.78 0.42 11.98
CA LYS A 184 2.61 1.43 11.32
C LYS A 184 1.93 2.03 10.09
N LEU A 185 1.20 1.23 9.32
CA LEU A 185 0.40 1.70 8.19
C LEU A 185 -0.73 2.63 8.66
N VAL A 186 -1.55 2.18 9.62
CA VAL A 186 -2.65 2.98 10.19
C VAL A 186 -2.15 4.28 10.82
N ASP A 187 -1.07 4.23 11.60
CA ASP A 187 -0.46 5.42 12.22
C ASP A 187 -0.09 6.47 11.16
N ARG A 188 0.51 6.04 10.04
CA ARG A 188 0.87 6.96 8.95
C ARG A 188 -0.36 7.52 8.25
N THR A 189 -1.36 6.68 7.99
CA THR A 189 -2.60 7.08 7.32
C THR A 189 -3.32 8.17 8.11
N PHE A 190 -3.49 7.99 9.42
CA PHE A 190 -4.17 9.00 10.23
C PHE A 190 -3.33 10.27 10.45
N ALA A 191 -2.00 10.17 10.50
CA ALA A 191 -1.14 11.34 10.50
C ALA A 191 -1.28 12.16 9.20
N ASP A 192 -1.39 11.50 8.04
CA ASP A 192 -1.63 12.19 6.76
C ASP A 192 -3.03 12.81 6.71
N ILE A 193 -4.07 12.08 7.13
CA ILE A 193 -5.44 12.62 7.17
C ILE A 193 -5.49 13.86 8.06
N GLU A 194 -4.88 13.82 9.26
CA GLU A 194 -4.81 14.96 10.17
C GLU A 194 -4.14 16.16 9.50
N MET A 195 -2.94 15.97 8.93
CA MET A 195 -2.22 17.02 8.21
C MET A 195 -3.08 17.62 7.09
N ARG A 196 -3.71 16.79 6.25
CA ARG A 196 -4.53 17.25 5.13
C ARG A 196 -5.81 17.96 5.57
N LEU A 197 -6.42 17.56 6.70
CA LEU A 197 -7.55 18.28 7.28
C LEU A 197 -7.16 19.73 7.63
N PHE A 198 -5.98 19.92 8.24
CA PHE A 198 -5.49 21.25 8.60
C PHE A 198 -5.01 22.05 7.37
N GLU A 199 -4.16 21.45 6.53
CA GLU A 199 -3.45 22.17 5.47
C GLU A 199 -4.25 22.33 4.17
N GLU A 200 -5.05 21.33 3.80
CA GLU A 200 -5.78 21.32 2.52
C GLU A 200 -7.26 21.68 2.69
N MET A 201 -7.89 21.21 3.76
CA MET A 201 -9.32 21.44 4.03
C MET A 201 -9.59 22.64 4.96
N ASN A 202 -8.54 23.32 5.42
CA ASN A 202 -8.60 24.52 6.27
C ASN A 202 -9.44 24.31 7.55
N VAL A 203 -9.37 23.10 8.14
CA VAL A 203 -10.04 22.77 9.40
C VAL A 203 -9.23 23.37 10.56
N ASN A 204 -9.49 24.62 10.90
CA ASN A 204 -8.72 25.36 11.91
C ASN A 204 -9.02 24.97 13.37
N SER A 205 -9.97 24.06 13.62
CA SER A 205 -10.36 23.63 14.96
C SER A 205 -9.91 22.21 15.24
N GLY A 206 -9.01 22.04 16.23
CA GLY A 206 -8.54 20.72 16.65
C GLY A 206 -9.69 19.79 17.08
N ARG A 207 -10.72 20.31 17.76
CA ARG A 207 -11.91 19.54 18.13
C ARG A 207 -12.66 18.99 16.91
N ILE A 208 -12.73 19.77 15.83
CA ILE A 208 -13.39 19.34 14.58
C ILE A 208 -12.51 18.29 13.87
N ALA A 209 -11.20 18.51 13.81
CA ALA A 209 -10.25 17.53 13.27
C ALA A 209 -10.34 16.19 14.03
N ASP A 210 -10.35 16.21 15.36
CA ASP A 210 -10.52 15.02 16.21
C ASP A 210 -11.80 14.26 15.90
N GLN A 211 -12.90 14.97 15.64
CA GLN A 211 -14.17 14.34 15.27
C GLN A 211 -14.06 13.65 13.91
N TYR A 212 -13.50 14.32 12.90
CA TYR A 212 -13.26 13.71 11.59
C TYR A 212 -12.36 12.48 11.68
N LEU A 213 -11.28 12.53 12.46
CA LEU A 213 -10.38 11.38 12.65
C LEU A 213 -11.12 10.20 13.28
N LYS A 214 -12.02 10.42 14.25
CA LYS A 214 -12.87 9.37 14.83
C LYS A 214 -13.85 8.80 13.81
N ASP A 215 -14.42 9.65 12.96
CA ASP A 215 -15.37 9.23 11.93
C ASP A 215 -14.67 8.39 10.86
N PHE A 216 -13.50 8.82 10.36
CA PHE A 216 -12.68 8.06 9.42
C PHE A 216 -12.19 6.73 10.01
N ASN A 217 -11.82 6.70 11.28
CA ASN A 217 -11.45 5.47 11.97
C ASN A 217 -12.64 4.50 12.12
N THR A 218 -13.84 5.01 12.32
CA THR A 218 -15.06 4.20 12.33
C THR A 218 -15.39 3.66 10.93
N GLN A 219 -15.25 4.48 9.90
CA GLN A 219 -15.39 4.06 8.49
C GLN A 219 -14.36 2.98 8.13
N MET A 220 -13.09 3.15 8.50
CA MET A 220 -12.03 2.17 8.28
C MET A 220 -12.38 0.81 8.87
N ARG A 221 -12.77 0.76 10.15
CA ARG A 221 -13.15 -0.50 10.81
C ARG A 221 -14.37 -1.16 10.15
N GLY A 222 -15.39 -0.36 9.80
CA GLY A 222 -16.58 -0.86 9.13
C GLY A 222 -16.28 -1.43 7.74
N ALA A 223 -15.46 -0.74 6.95
CA ALA A 223 -15.04 -1.20 5.64
C ALA A 223 -14.19 -2.47 5.73
N VAL A 224 -13.22 -2.52 6.64
CA VAL A 224 -12.39 -3.72 6.87
C VAL A 224 -13.26 -4.93 7.19
N PHE A 225 -14.25 -4.78 8.07
CA PHE A 225 -15.18 -5.86 8.39
C PHE A 225 -15.98 -6.32 7.17
N ALA A 226 -16.59 -5.38 6.43
CA ALA A 226 -17.40 -5.70 5.25
C ALA A 226 -16.57 -6.36 4.13
N TYR A 227 -15.35 -5.87 3.89
CA TYR A 227 -14.47 -6.47 2.88
C TYR A 227 -13.94 -7.84 3.31
N ASP A 228 -13.63 -8.04 4.60
CA ASP A 228 -13.24 -9.36 5.12
C ASP A 228 -14.39 -10.38 4.96
N GLU A 229 -15.62 -9.99 5.28
CA GLU A 229 -16.82 -10.81 5.04
C GLU A 229 -16.98 -11.17 3.57
N GLY A 230 -16.94 -10.17 2.67
CA GLY A 230 -17.05 -10.39 1.23
C GLY A 230 -15.91 -11.25 0.65
N PHE A 231 -14.68 -11.05 1.11
CA PHE A 231 -13.55 -11.84 0.63
C PHE A 231 -13.66 -13.32 1.02
N TYR A 232 -14.14 -13.58 2.25
CA TYR A 232 -14.31 -14.93 2.79
C TYR A 232 -15.50 -15.69 2.18
N THR A 233 -16.57 -14.99 1.83
CA THR A 233 -17.84 -15.59 1.39
C THR A 233 -17.89 -15.82 -0.13
N ASP A 234 -18.24 -14.78 -0.89
CA ASP A 234 -18.47 -14.86 -2.33
C ASP A 234 -18.37 -13.47 -2.99
N ASP A 235 -18.31 -13.47 -4.33
CA ASP A 235 -18.13 -12.24 -5.11
C ASP A 235 -19.34 -11.31 -5.09
N ALA A 236 -20.56 -11.81 -4.86
CA ALA A 236 -21.74 -10.96 -4.74
C ALA A 236 -21.71 -10.19 -3.41
N THR A 237 -21.33 -10.85 -2.31
CA THR A 237 -21.12 -10.23 -1.01
C THR A 237 -19.96 -9.22 -1.06
N LEU A 238 -18.86 -9.55 -1.74
CA LEU A 238 -17.76 -8.61 -1.97
C LEU A 238 -18.18 -7.42 -2.83
N ALA A 239 -18.95 -7.63 -3.90
CA ALA A 239 -19.51 -6.56 -4.72
C ALA A 239 -20.43 -5.64 -3.90
N ALA A 240 -21.24 -6.19 -2.99
CA ALA A 240 -22.07 -5.40 -2.09
C ALA A 240 -21.24 -4.56 -1.11
N ALA A 241 -20.14 -5.11 -0.58
CA ALA A 241 -19.21 -4.36 0.28
C ALA A 241 -18.52 -3.23 -0.50
N VAL A 242 -18.08 -3.48 -1.74
CA VAL A 242 -17.53 -2.47 -2.65
C VAL A 242 -18.57 -1.38 -2.96
N TRP A 243 -19.79 -1.77 -3.29
CA TRP A 243 -20.87 -0.83 -3.57
C TRP A 243 -21.13 0.11 -2.39
N ARG A 244 -21.22 -0.43 -1.18
CA ARG A 244 -21.49 0.36 0.04
C ARG A 244 -20.35 1.31 0.39
N ASN A 245 -19.09 0.86 0.32
CA ASN A 245 -17.94 1.62 0.80
C ASN A 245 -17.31 2.48 -0.29
N LEU A 246 -16.98 1.90 -1.45
CA LEU A 246 -16.31 2.60 -2.54
C LEU A 246 -17.28 3.47 -3.36
N PHE A 247 -18.47 2.96 -3.64
CA PHE A 247 -19.50 3.69 -4.40
C PHE A 247 -20.55 4.37 -3.51
N SER A 248 -20.32 4.43 -2.19
CA SER A 248 -21.20 5.11 -1.23
C SER A 248 -22.68 4.68 -1.28
N GLY A 249 -22.97 3.43 -1.68
CA GLY A 249 -24.35 2.92 -1.78
C GLY A 249 -25.19 3.62 -2.84
N ARG A 250 -24.57 4.22 -3.87
CA ARG A 250 -25.27 4.94 -4.95
C ARG A 250 -26.21 4.01 -5.71
N LYS A 251 -27.44 4.48 -5.95
CA LYS A 251 -28.46 3.72 -6.69
C LYS A 251 -28.15 3.57 -8.19
N ASN A 252 -27.50 4.58 -8.77
CA ASN A 252 -27.22 4.64 -10.20
C ASN A 252 -25.76 4.24 -10.45
N ILE A 253 -25.50 2.94 -10.43
CA ILE A 253 -24.19 2.35 -10.70
C ILE A 253 -24.35 1.22 -11.72
N ASP A 254 -23.42 1.12 -12.66
CA ASP A 254 -23.35 -0.01 -13.57
C ASP A 254 -22.73 -1.21 -12.85
N MET A 255 -23.37 -2.37 -12.93
CA MET A 255 -22.86 -3.61 -12.34
C MET A 255 -21.48 -3.98 -12.90
N VAL A 256 -21.18 -3.58 -14.13
CA VAL A 256 -19.88 -3.76 -14.77
C VAL A 256 -18.76 -3.06 -13.97
N HIS A 257 -19.04 -1.90 -13.35
CA HIS A 257 -18.07 -1.22 -12.49
C HIS A 257 -17.79 -2.01 -11.19
N LEU A 258 -18.82 -2.64 -10.61
CA LEU A 258 -18.64 -3.50 -9.44
C LEU A 258 -17.81 -4.73 -9.79
N GLU A 259 -18.12 -5.36 -10.93
CA GLU A 259 -17.36 -6.48 -11.45
C GLU A 259 -15.88 -6.13 -11.66
N ALA A 260 -15.59 -5.00 -12.32
CA ALA A 260 -14.23 -4.52 -12.54
C ALA A 260 -13.45 -4.40 -11.23
N VAL A 261 -14.06 -3.82 -10.19
CA VAL A 261 -13.42 -3.67 -8.87
C VAL A 261 -13.25 -5.01 -8.15
N VAL A 262 -14.22 -5.91 -8.22
CA VAL A 262 -14.09 -7.27 -7.65
C VAL A 262 -12.95 -8.03 -8.33
N ARG A 263 -12.87 -8.00 -9.66
CA ARG A 263 -11.76 -8.59 -10.43
C ARG A 263 -10.42 -7.97 -10.04
N TYR A 264 -10.36 -6.64 -9.88
CA TYR A 264 -9.18 -5.95 -9.40
C TYR A 264 -8.75 -6.46 -8.02
N ILE A 265 -9.66 -6.48 -7.03
CA ILE A 265 -9.39 -6.97 -5.67
C ILE A 265 -8.86 -8.41 -5.69
N ARG A 266 -9.53 -9.32 -6.40
CA ARG A 266 -9.13 -10.73 -6.50
C ARG A 266 -7.73 -10.87 -7.13
N SER A 267 -7.43 -10.06 -8.15
CA SER A 267 -6.12 -10.02 -8.80
C SER A 267 -5.01 -9.56 -7.84
N GLN A 268 -5.24 -8.51 -7.05
CA GLN A 268 -4.27 -8.03 -6.06
C GLN A 268 -4.01 -9.09 -4.97
N LEU A 269 -5.08 -9.68 -4.43
CA LEU A 269 -4.99 -10.69 -3.38
C LEU A 269 -4.33 -11.97 -3.87
N TYR A 270 -4.58 -12.36 -5.12
CA TYR A 270 -3.88 -13.47 -5.77
C TYR A 270 -2.37 -13.21 -5.78
N VAL A 271 -1.92 -12.06 -6.30
CA VAL A 271 -0.49 -11.71 -6.32
C VAL A 271 0.11 -11.70 -4.92
N LEU A 272 -0.56 -11.07 -3.95
CA LEU A 272 -0.08 -11.00 -2.56
C LEU A 272 0.06 -12.37 -1.91
N SER A 273 -0.86 -13.30 -2.20
CA SER A 273 -0.80 -14.66 -1.67
C SER A 273 0.36 -15.51 -2.22
N ARG A 274 1.03 -15.06 -3.30
CA ARG A 274 2.22 -15.71 -3.88
C ARG A 274 3.52 -15.04 -3.44
N LEU A 275 3.43 -13.95 -2.66
CA LEU A 275 4.59 -13.32 -2.07
C LEU A 275 4.93 -13.97 -0.74
N SER A 276 6.19 -14.36 -0.60
CA SER A 276 6.71 -14.82 0.68
C SER A 276 6.71 -13.72 1.75
N ASP A 277 6.71 -14.10 3.02
CA ASP A 277 6.75 -13.11 4.12
C ASP A 277 7.99 -12.23 4.03
N ARG A 278 9.11 -12.82 3.60
CA ARG A 278 10.37 -12.11 3.45
C ARG A 278 10.33 -11.13 2.27
N ASP A 279 9.73 -11.48 1.13
CA ASP A 279 9.56 -10.51 0.04
C ASP A 279 8.64 -9.36 0.46
N PHE A 280 7.53 -9.65 1.12
CA PHE A 280 6.62 -8.63 1.62
C PHE A 280 7.28 -7.73 2.67
N ALA A 281 8.05 -8.28 3.61
CA ALA A 281 8.75 -7.48 4.63
C ALA A 281 9.97 -6.71 4.09
N MET A 282 10.45 -7.05 2.89
CA MET A 282 11.48 -6.29 2.19
C MET A 282 10.91 -5.21 1.26
N GLY A 283 9.58 -5.09 1.15
CA GLY A 283 8.93 -4.13 0.26
C GLY A 283 8.94 -4.55 -1.21
N ASN A 284 9.12 -5.84 -1.52
CA ASN A 284 9.14 -6.37 -2.88
C ASN A 284 7.72 -6.56 -3.45
N PHE A 285 6.85 -5.56 -3.28
CA PHE A 285 5.47 -5.57 -3.74
C PHE A 285 5.11 -4.23 -4.38
N LYS A 286 4.24 -4.30 -5.39
CA LYS A 286 3.49 -3.19 -5.98
C LYS A 286 2.11 -3.69 -6.37
N PHE A 287 1.11 -2.81 -6.32
CA PHE A 287 -0.21 -3.13 -6.85
C PHE A 287 -0.13 -3.36 -8.36
N VAL A 288 -0.92 -4.33 -8.84
CA VAL A 288 -1.13 -4.54 -10.27
C VAL A 288 -1.89 -3.33 -10.82
N PRO A 289 -1.41 -2.68 -11.88
CA PRO A 289 -2.17 -1.65 -12.57
C PRO A 289 -3.54 -2.17 -13.04
N PRO A 290 -4.62 -1.35 -12.99
CA PRO A 290 -5.95 -1.79 -13.39
C PRO A 290 -6.09 -2.08 -14.89
N ASN A 291 -5.17 -1.60 -15.71
CA ASN A 291 -5.09 -1.90 -17.15
C ASN A 291 -4.40 -3.24 -17.45
N GLU A 292 -3.86 -3.93 -16.45
CA GLU A 292 -3.25 -5.25 -16.58
C GLU A 292 -4.19 -6.35 -16.06
N SER A 293 -4.07 -7.54 -16.65
CA SER A 293 -4.79 -8.74 -16.24
C SER A 293 -3.86 -9.71 -15.51
N VAL A 294 -4.32 -10.30 -14.41
CA VAL A 294 -3.58 -11.36 -13.70
C VAL A 294 -4.08 -12.72 -14.16
N THR A 295 -3.15 -13.57 -14.59
CA THR A 295 -3.44 -14.95 -14.97
C THR A 295 -3.04 -15.90 -13.85
N VAL A 296 -3.81 -16.97 -13.69
CA VAL A 296 -3.49 -18.00 -12.70
C VAL A 296 -2.29 -18.79 -13.20
N LEU A 297 -1.23 -18.83 -12.39
CA LEU A 297 -0.05 -19.65 -12.66
C LEU A 297 -0.39 -21.13 -12.69
N THR A 298 0.23 -21.85 -13.62
CA THR A 298 0.29 -23.31 -13.59
C THR A 298 1.07 -23.79 -12.36
N PRO A 299 0.83 -25.03 -11.87
CA PRO A 299 1.59 -25.59 -10.76
C PRO A 299 3.11 -25.56 -10.98
N GLU A 300 3.57 -25.77 -12.21
CA GLU A 300 4.98 -25.72 -12.59
C GLU A 300 5.55 -24.30 -12.49
N GLN A 301 4.80 -23.29 -12.95
CA GLN A 301 5.19 -21.89 -12.83
C GLN A 301 5.22 -21.43 -11.37
N GLU A 302 4.26 -21.87 -10.55
CA GLU A 302 4.25 -21.57 -9.12
C GLU A 302 5.43 -22.22 -8.40
N ALA A 303 5.76 -23.48 -8.73
CA ALA A 303 6.93 -24.16 -8.19
C ALA A 303 8.24 -23.46 -8.60
N GLU A 304 8.35 -23.01 -9.85
CA GLU A 304 9.49 -22.24 -10.35
C GLU A 304 9.64 -20.91 -9.61
N LEU A 305 8.53 -20.18 -9.38
CA LEU A 305 8.53 -18.94 -8.61
C LEU A 305 9.07 -19.18 -7.19
N LYS A 306 8.54 -20.20 -6.49
CA LYS A 306 8.98 -20.57 -5.14
C LYS A 306 10.45 -20.97 -5.12
N ARG A 307 10.92 -21.73 -6.12
CA ARG A 307 12.34 -22.12 -6.24
C ARG A 307 13.24 -20.90 -6.38
N LYS A 308 12.92 -19.96 -7.26
CA LYS A 308 13.71 -18.72 -7.45
C LYS A 308 13.76 -17.88 -6.18
N VAL A 309 12.64 -17.77 -5.47
CA VAL A 309 12.58 -17.05 -4.19
C VAL A 309 13.46 -17.73 -3.14
N ALA A 310 13.40 -19.06 -3.04
CA ALA A 310 14.25 -19.83 -2.14
C ALA A 310 15.75 -19.67 -2.48
N GLU A 311 16.14 -19.85 -3.74
CA GLU A 311 17.52 -19.69 -4.20
C GLU A 311 18.07 -18.28 -3.88
N LYS A 312 17.30 -17.23 -4.15
CA LYS A 312 17.63 -15.83 -3.83
C LYS A 312 17.95 -15.67 -2.35
N TYR A 313 17.08 -16.17 -1.47
CA TYR A 313 17.20 -15.95 -0.03
C TYR A 313 18.17 -16.89 0.66
N GLU A 314 18.36 -18.11 0.16
CA GLU A 314 19.43 -18.99 0.59
C GLU A 314 20.81 -18.41 0.25
N ALA A 315 20.98 -17.85 -0.95
CA ALA A 315 22.23 -17.20 -1.34
C ALA A 315 22.54 -16.01 -0.41
N MET A 316 21.53 -15.19 -0.11
CA MET A 316 21.66 -14.06 0.82
C MET A 316 21.96 -14.51 2.26
N ASP A 317 21.36 -15.61 2.72
CA ASP A 317 21.59 -16.12 4.08
C ASP A 317 22.97 -16.79 4.22
N LYS A 318 23.48 -17.43 3.15
CA LYS A 318 24.83 -18.04 3.07
C LYS A 318 25.95 -17.00 2.97
N ASP A 319 25.68 -15.81 2.46
CA ASP A 319 26.67 -14.73 2.36
C ASP A 319 27.07 -14.18 3.75
N SER A 320 28.35 -14.33 4.09
CA SER A 320 28.94 -13.81 5.33
C SER A 320 28.95 -12.29 5.39
N ASN A 321 28.93 -11.62 4.23
CA ASN A 321 28.94 -10.17 4.10
C ASN A 321 27.54 -9.54 4.20
N THR A 322 26.48 -10.35 4.28
CA THR A 322 25.11 -9.85 4.46
C THR A 322 25.01 -9.03 5.74
N LEU A 323 24.72 -7.74 5.55
CA LEU A 323 24.59 -6.76 6.62
C LEU A 323 23.53 -7.22 7.65
N PRO A 324 23.73 -6.96 8.95
CA PRO A 324 22.72 -7.20 9.98
C PRO A 324 21.34 -6.65 9.61
N SER A 325 21.27 -5.45 9.03
CA SER A 325 20.03 -4.85 8.54
C SER A 325 19.36 -5.60 7.39
N ASN A 326 20.06 -6.48 6.67
CA ASN A 326 19.55 -7.31 5.57
C ASN A 326 19.06 -8.68 6.05
N ARG A 327 19.40 -9.12 7.27
CA ARG A 327 19.02 -10.44 7.79
C ARG A 327 17.56 -10.47 8.25
N SER A 328 16.86 -11.55 7.99
CA SER A 328 15.45 -11.73 8.34
C SER A 328 15.19 -13.14 8.84
N LYS A 329 14.25 -13.30 9.78
CA LYS A 329 13.73 -14.58 10.27
C LYS A 329 12.40 -14.94 9.64
N LEU A 330 11.85 -14.06 8.79
CA LEU A 330 10.60 -14.31 8.09
C LEU A 330 10.79 -15.37 7.02
N SER A 331 9.73 -16.17 6.85
CA SER A 331 9.71 -17.26 5.89
C SER A 331 9.83 -16.73 4.46
N TYR A 332 10.58 -17.45 3.63
CA TYR A 332 10.59 -17.27 2.19
C TYR A 332 10.02 -18.46 1.41
N THR A 333 9.50 -19.46 2.14
CA THR A 333 8.99 -20.72 1.60
C THR A 333 7.47 -20.89 1.79
N ASN A 334 6.81 -19.89 2.37
CA ASN A 334 5.37 -19.89 2.64
C ASN A 334 4.51 -19.51 1.43
#